data_AF-A0A357LR02-F1
#
_entry.id   AF-A0A357LR02-F1
#
_cell.length_a   1.000
_cell.length_b   1.000
_cell.length_c   1.000
_cell.angle_alpha   90.00
_cell.angle_beta   90.00
_cell.angle_gamma   90.00
#
_symmetry.space_group_name_H-M   'P 1'
#
loop_
_entity.id
_entity.type
_entity.pdbx_description
1 polymer ?
#
loop_
_entity_poly.entity_id
_entity_poly.type
_entity_poly.pdbx_seq_one_letter_code
_entity_poly.pdbx_strand_id
1 'polypeptide(L)'
;MFEQLGFENLNPTQASMILALVLGALFGAIAHHLKFCFRSAVVGAGNTGQNARGLWFVALGTAVLVTQLLTLTGYIAFTDHRLMDSDLPILAILTGGVMFGMGMVLTRGCISRLTVLTGSGNLRALTVLIVFAVLAHATLKGVLAPLRKWLGSVTLPVNGVSSLADLPGGAAVW
;
A
#
# COMPACT_ATOMS: atom_id res chain seq x y z
N MET A 1 -17.92 -13.49 -15.13
CA MET A 1 -17.48 -13.73 -13.74
C MET A 1 -18.54 -13.34 -12.71
N PHE A 2 -19.12 -12.13 -12.72
CA PHE A 2 -20.20 -11.76 -11.77
C PHE A 2 -21.54 -12.52 -11.99
N GLU A 3 -21.94 -12.77 -13.24
CA GLU A 3 -23.14 -13.60 -13.54
C GLU A 3 -22.96 -15.07 -13.12
N GLN A 4 -21.72 -15.60 -13.12
CA GLN A 4 -21.43 -16.95 -12.61
C GLN A 4 -21.50 -17.05 -11.08
N LEU A 5 -21.44 -15.92 -10.37
CA LEU A 5 -21.55 -15.86 -8.91
C LEU A 5 -23.01 -15.71 -8.43
N GLY A 6 -24.00 -15.71 -9.34
CA GLY A 6 -25.43 -15.69 -9.01
C GLY A 6 -25.96 -14.35 -8.49
N PHE A 7 -25.25 -13.24 -8.73
CA PHE A 7 -25.68 -11.91 -8.29
C PHE A 7 -26.56 -11.25 -9.36
N GLU A 8 -27.88 -11.38 -9.24
CA GLU A 8 -28.85 -10.79 -10.19
C GLU A 8 -29.11 -9.29 -9.94
N ASN A 9 -28.79 -8.77 -8.75
CA ASN A 9 -29.12 -7.41 -8.32
C ASN A 9 -27.93 -6.57 -7.82
N LEU A 10 -26.69 -7.08 -7.86
CA LEU A 10 -25.51 -6.35 -7.37
C LEU A 10 -24.66 -5.81 -8.53
N ASN A 11 -24.57 -4.48 -8.62
CA ASN A 11 -23.64 -3.81 -9.52
C ASN A 11 -22.19 -4.06 -9.05
N PRO A 12 -21.22 -4.31 -9.95
CA PRO A 12 -19.81 -4.49 -9.60
C PRO A 12 -19.23 -3.38 -8.69
N THR A 13 -19.67 -2.14 -8.89
CA THR A 13 -19.25 -1.00 -8.05
C THR A 13 -19.73 -1.17 -6.61
N GLN A 14 -20.99 -1.56 -6.41
CA GLN A 14 -21.57 -1.78 -5.10
C GLN A 14 -20.91 -2.96 -4.38
N ALA A 15 -20.66 -4.06 -5.09
CA ALA A 15 -19.92 -5.21 -4.55
C ALA A 15 -18.53 -4.80 -4.06
N SER A 16 -17.81 -3.97 -4.85
CA SER A 16 -16.48 -3.48 -4.47
C SER A 16 -16.52 -2.57 -3.23
N MET A 17 -17.55 -1.74 -3.07
CA MET A 17 -17.68 -0.86 -1.90
C MET A 17 -17.99 -1.63 -0.62
N ILE A 18 -18.88 -2.64 -0.69
CA ILE A 18 -19.20 -3.50 0.45
C ILE A 18 -17.94 -4.26 0.89
N LEU A 19 -17.22 -4.85 -0.06
CA LEU A 19 -15.98 -5.56 0.21
C LEU A 19 -14.91 -4.63 0.81
N ALA A 20 -14.76 -3.41 0.28
CA ALA A 20 -13.85 -2.41 0.83
C ALA A 20 -14.21 -2.00 2.26
N LEU A 21 -15.50 -1.84 2.57
CA LEU A 21 -15.98 -1.53 3.92
C LEU A 21 -15.65 -2.66 4.90
N VAL A 22 -15.96 -3.91 4.53
CA VAL A 22 -15.69 -5.09 5.36
C VAL A 22 -14.18 -5.24 5.61
N LEU A 23 -13.36 -5.19 4.55
CA LEU A 23 -11.91 -5.28 4.68
C LEU A 23 -11.32 -4.12 5.49
N GLY A 24 -11.80 -2.89 5.26
CA GLY A 24 -11.36 -1.71 6.00
C GLY A 24 -11.68 -1.79 7.48
N ALA A 25 -12.89 -2.25 7.84
CA ALA A 25 -13.30 -2.43 9.22
C ALA A 25 -12.48 -3.52 9.93
N LEU A 26 -12.29 -4.67 9.27
CA LEU A 26 -11.46 -5.77 9.79
C LEU A 26 -10.00 -5.32 9.98
N PHE A 27 -9.40 -4.72 8.95
CA PHE A 27 -8.04 -4.20 9.04
C PHE A 27 -7.92 -3.15 10.14
N GLY A 28 -8.87 -2.22 10.25
CA GLY A 28 -8.87 -1.19 11.29
C GLY A 28 -8.91 -1.77 12.70
N ALA A 29 -9.81 -2.73 12.95
CA ALA A 29 -9.93 -3.40 14.26
C ALA A 29 -8.66 -4.17 14.63
N ILE A 30 -8.12 -4.95 13.69
CA ILE A 30 -6.89 -5.73 13.89
C ILE A 30 -5.68 -4.79 14.09
N ALA A 31 -5.53 -3.78 13.24
CA ALA A 31 -4.44 -2.82 13.32
C ALA A 31 -4.47 -2.00 14.61
N HIS A 32 -5.66 -1.67 15.13
CA HIS A 32 -5.83 -1.03 16.43
C HIS A 32 -5.34 -1.93 17.56
N HIS A 33 -5.75 -3.20 17.58
CA HIS A 33 -5.35 -4.16 18.59
C HIS A 33 -3.84 -4.45 18.57
N LEU A 34 -3.29 -4.70 17.38
CA LEU A 34 -1.87 -5.03 17.17
C LEU A 34 -0.93 -3.82 17.22
N LYS A 35 -1.47 -2.60 17.33
CA LYS A 35 -0.71 -1.34 17.27
C LYS A 35 0.21 -1.26 16.05
N PHE A 36 -0.28 -1.74 14.91
CA PHE A 36 0.50 -1.87 13.68
C PHE A 36 1.07 -0.52 13.23
N CYS A 37 2.41 -0.42 13.13
CA CYS A 37 3.09 0.82 12.82
C CYS A 37 4.40 0.59 12.06
N PHE A 38 4.41 0.86 10.76
CA PHE A 38 5.62 0.74 9.93
C PHE A 38 6.77 1.63 10.44
N ARG A 39 6.46 2.86 10.87
CA ARG A 39 7.46 3.77 11.47
C ARG A 39 8.17 3.13 12.66
N SER A 40 7.43 2.40 13.51
CA SER A 40 8.00 1.73 14.67
C SER A 40 8.85 0.53 14.27
N ALA A 41 8.54 -0.12 13.15
CA ALA A 41 9.40 -1.17 12.59
C ALA A 41 10.73 -0.60 12.10
N VAL A 42 10.73 0.58 11.47
CA VAL A 42 11.96 1.19 10.94
C VAL A 42 12.82 1.80 12.04
N VAL A 43 12.26 2.74 12.83
CA VAL A 43 13.01 3.59 13.76
C VAL A 43 12.86 3.15 15.23
N GLY A 44 11.98 2.20 15.53
CA GLY A 44 11.77 1.74 16.90
C GLY A 44 13.00 1.02 17.45
N ALA A 45 13.34 1.32 18.72
CA ALA A 45 14.43 0.69 19.46
C ALA A 45 13.90 -0.28 20.53
N GLY A 46 14.78 -1.16 21.00
CA GLY A 46 14.47 -2.13 22.05
C GLY A 46 13.39 -3.14 21.65
N ASN A 47 12.76 -3.73 22.66
CA ASN A 47 11.76 -4.79 22.48
C ASN A 47 10.54 -4.34 21.66
N THR A 48 10.12 -3.09 21.82
CA THR A 48 8.98 -2.52 21.06
C THR A 48 9.29 -2.41 19.56
N GLY A 49 10.52 -2.05 19.20
CA GLY A 49 10.96 -2.04 17.81
C GLY A 49 11.02 -3.44 17.20
N GLN A 50 11.58 -4.41 17.94
CA GLN A 50 11.67 -5.81 17.51
C GLN A 50 10.30 -6.42 17.25
N ASN A 51 9.34 -6.24 18.16
CA ASN A 51 7.97 -6.73 17.99
C ASN A 51 7.28 -6.09 16.79
N ALA A 52 7.45 -4.78 16.59
CA ALA A 52 6.89 -4.09 15.43
C ALA A 52 7.49 -4.57 14.10
N ARG A 53 8.80 -4.87 14.08
CA ARG A 53 9.49 -5.46 12.92
C ARG A 53 8.96 -6.85 12.60
N GLY A 54 8.89 -7.72 13.61
CA GLY A 54 8.37 -9.08 13.46
C GLY A 54 6.96 -9.10 12.88
N LEU A 55 6.06 -8.28 13.45
CA LEU A 55 4.69 -8.15 12.95
C LEU A 55 4.65 -7.62 11.50
N TRP A 56 5.48 -6.62 11.18
CA TRP A 56 5.52 -6.06 9.83
C TRP A 56 6.03 -7.06 8.79
N PHE A 57 7.09 -7.82 9.10
CA PHE A 57 7.62 -8.85 8.22
C PHE A 57 6.64 -10.01 8.02
N VAL A 58 5.95 -10.46 9.07
CA VAL A 58 4.89 -11.47 8.94
C VAL A 58 3.76 -10.95 8.06
N ALA A 59 3.31 -9.71 8.28
CA ALA A 59 2.27 -9.11 7.45
C ALA A 59 2.69 -8.98 5.98
N LEU A 60 3.92 -8.54 5.72
CA LEU A 60 4.49 -8.44 4.37
C LEU A 60 4.60 -9.81 3.70
N GLY A 61 5.17 -10.80 4.41
CA GLY A 61 5.34 -12.16 3.90
C GLY A 61 4.00 -12.80 3.55
N THR A 62 3.01 -12.69 4.43
CA THR A 62 1.65 -13.19 4.15
C THR A 62 1.02 -12.47 2.97
N ALA A 63 1.18 -11.15 2.84
CA ALA A 63 0.64 -10.40 1.71
C ALA A 63 1.26 -10.83 0.37
N VAL A 64 2.57 -11.05 0.33
CA VAL A 64 3.27 -11.57 -0.86
C VAL A 64 2.78 -12.98 -1.18
N LEU A 65 2.82 -13.91 -0.22
CA LEU A 65 2.41 -15.30 -0.44
C LEU A 65 0.96 -15.43 -0.94
N VAL A 66 0.03 -14.70 -0.32
CA VAL A 66 -1.38 -14.72 -0.73
C VAL A 66 -1.54 -14.13 -2.13
N THR A 67 -0.83 -13.04 -2.45
CA THR A 67 -0.88 -12.43 -3.78
C THR A 67 -0.37 -13.40 -4.84
N GLN A 68 0.77 -14.06 -4.59
CA GLN A 68 1.32 -15.06 -5.51
C GLN A 68 0.34 -16.23 -5.71
N LEU A 69 -0.27 -16.76 -4.65
CA LEU A 69 -1.28 -17.82 -4.76
C LEU A 69 -2.49 -17.39 -5.61
N LEU A 70 -2.98 -16.16 -5.44
CA LEU A 70 -4.12 -15.64 -6.21
C LEU A 70 -3.77 -15.40 -7.69
N THR A 71 -2.52 -15.05 -8.00
CA THR A 71 -2.06 -14.93 -9.39
C THR A 71 -1.92 -16.28 -10.07
N LEU A 72 -1.35 -17.28 -9.39
CA LEU A 72 -1.16 -18.63 -9.93
C LEU A 72 -2.49 -19.35 -10.19
N THR A 73 -3.49 -19.10 -9.35
CA THR A 73 -4.85 -19.66 -9.49
C THR A 73 -5.72 -18.90 -10.50
N GLY A 74 -5.20 -17.81 -11.08
CA GLY A 74 -5.91 -17.02 -12.11
C GLY A 74 -7.05 -16.15 -11.58
N TYR A 75 -7.19 -16.00 -10.25
CA TYR A 75 -8.20 -15.11 -9.67
C TYR A 75 -7.85 -13.62 -9.83
N ILE A 76 -6.56 -13.28 -9.94
CA ILE A 76 -6.06 -11.92 -10.15
C ILE A 76 -5.01 -11.92 -11.26
N ALA A 77 -5.16 -11.02 -12.24
CA ALA A 77 -4.17 -10.79 -13.29
C ALA A 77 -3.59 -9.37 -13.18
N PHE A 78 -2.26 -9.25 -13.27
CA PHE A 78 -1.53 -7.97 -13.19
C PHE A 78 -0.93 -7.53 -14.53
N THR A 79 -1.30 -8.19 -15.64
CA THR A 79 -0.69 -8.01 -16.97
C THR A 79 -0.73 -6.56 -17.47
N ASP A 80 -1.80 -5.81 -17.17
CA ASP A 80 -1.95 -4.40 -17.55
C ASP A 80 -1.89 -3.44 -16.35
N HIS A 81 -1.36 -3.92 -15.22
CA HIS A 81 -1.36 -3.11 -14.01
C HIS A 81 -0.19 -2.12 -14.06
N ARG A 82 -0.46 -0.83 -13.81
CA ARG A 82 0.55 0.26 -13.78
C ARG A 82 1.81 -0.02 -12.92
N LEU A 83 1.73 -0.96 -11.98
CA LEU A 83 2.85 -1.32 -11.11
C LEU A 83 3.78 -2.39 -11.73
N MET A 84 3.39 -2.97 -12.86
CA MET A 84 4.11 -3.99 -13.63
C MET A 84 4.73 -3.41 -14.92
N ASP A 85 4.96 -2.10 -14.93
CA ASP A 85 5.55 -1.39 -16.06
C ASP A 85 7.07 -1.66 -16.12
N SER A 86 7.62 -1.81 -17.33
CA SER A 86 9.05 -2.08 -17.55
C SER A 86 9.93 -0.84 -17.36
N ASP A 87 9.31 0.34 -17.31
CA ASP A 87 10.00 1.60 -17.07
C ASP A 87 9.85 2.04 -15.61
N LEU A 88 10.91 1.86 -14.82
CA LEU A 88 10.87 2.17 -13.39
C LEU A 88 11.21 3.64 -13.13
N PRO A 89 10.28 4.47 -12.60
CA PRO A 89 10.51 5.90 -12.37
C PRO A 89 11.34 6.12 -11.09
N ILE A 90 12.64 5.87 -11.16
CA ILE A 90 13.51 5.81 -9.98
C ILE A 90 13.57 7.13 -9.21
N LEU A 91 13.58 8.26 -9.93
CA LEU A 91 13.66 9.58 -9.31
C LEU A 91 12.41 9.83 -8.46
N ALA A 92 11.22 9.59 -9.03
CA ALA A 92 9.96 9.72 -8.31
C ALA A 92 9.89 8.81 -7.07
N ILE A 93 10.37 7.56 -7.17
CA ILE A 93 10.38 6.60 -6.07
C ILE A 93 11.30 7.08 -4.94
N LEU A 94 12.53 7.50 -5.27
CA LEU A 94 13.50 7.95 -4.28
C LEU A 94 13.03 9.23 -3.59
N THR A 95 12.64 10.25 -4.36
CA THR A 95 12.18 11.53 -3.80
C THR A 95 10.90 11.34 -2.99
N GLY A 96 9.95 10.56 -3.51
CA GLY A 96 8.70 10.27 -2.83
C GLY A 96 8.91 9.48 -1.54
N GLY A 97 9.79 8.47 -1.56
CA GLY A 97 10.14 7.65 -0.39
C GLY A 97 10.78 8.47 0.72
N VAL A 98 11.74 9.34 0.39
CA VAL A 98 12.39 10.24 1.36
C VAL A 98 11.38 11.22 1.96
N MET A 99 10.57 11.89 1.13
CA MET A 99 9.55 12.83 1.60
C MET A 99 8.52 12.14 2.52
N PHE A 100 8.06 10.95 2.13
CA PHE A 100 7.11 10.17 2.93
C PHE A 100 7.74 9.71 4.26
N GLY A 101 9.00 9.27 4.24
CA GLY A 101 9.78 8.91 5.43
C GLY A 101 9.95 10.06 6.42
N MET A 102 10.37 11.23 5.92
CA MET A 102 10.48 12.46 6.72
C MET A 102 9.12 12.83 7.33
N GLY A 103 8.05 12.77 6.52
CA GLY A 103 6.68 13.00 6.97
C GLY A 103 6.26 12.07 8.11
N MET A 104 6.58 10.77 8.03
CA MET A 104 6.30 9.81 9.10
C MET A 104 7.03 10.16 10.40
N VAL A 105 8.27 10.62 10.32
CA VAL A 105 9.05 11.02 11.51
C VAL A 105 8.45 12.28 12.14
N LEU A 106 8.18 13.32 11.33
CA LEU A 106 7.61 14.60 11.77
C LEU A 106 6.23 14.45 12.41
N THR A 107 5.36 13.66 11.78
CA THR A 107 3.99 13.40 12.27
C THR A 107 3.96 12.36 13.39
N ARG A 108 5.10 11.72 13.70
CA ARG A 108 5.23 10.65 14.71
C ARG A 108 4.31 9.45 14.46
N GLY A 109 3.98 9.15 13.21
CA GLY A 109 3.10 8.04 12.83
C GLY A 109 3.21 7.67 11.36
N CYS A 110 2.88 6.42 11.02
CA CYS A 110 2.62 6.03 9.63
C CYS A 110 1.13 6.26 9.31
N ILE A 111 0.81 6.40 8.02
CA ILE A 111 -0.55 6.76 7.59
C ILE A 111 -1.61 5.75 8.06
N SER A 112 -1.29 4.46 8.05
CA SER A 112 -2.18 3.40 8.55
C SER A 112 -2.53 3.61 10.03
N ARG A 113 -1.53 3.87 10.87
CA ARG A 113 -1.73 4.11 12.30
C ARG A 113 -2.45 5.43 12.57
N LEU A 114 -2.17 6.48 11.81
CA LEU A 114 -2.87 7.76 11.94
C LEU A 114 -4.36 7.59 11.62
N THR A 115 -4.69 6.84 10.55
CA THR A 115 -6.08 6.53 10.18
C THR A 115 -6.82 5.80 11.30
N VAL A 116 -6.18 4.79 11.90
CA VAL A 116 -6.76 4.05 13.03
C VAL A 116 -6.93 4.93 14.28
N LEU A 117 -5.94 5.77 14.60
CA LEU A 117 -6.01 6.69 15.74
C LEU A 117 -7.07 7.79 15.55
N THR A 118 -7.33 8.20 14.32
CA THR A 118 -8.46 9.10 14.02
C THR A 118 -9.78 8.45 14.43
N GLY A 119 -9.96 7.15 14.13
CA GLY A 119 -11.14 6.39 14.56
C GLY A 119 -11.26 6.24 16.09
N SER A 120 -10.16 6.32 16.83
CA SER A 120 -10.15 6.28 18.30
C SER A 120 -10.30 7.66 18.97
N GLY A 121 -10.63 8.72 18.21
CA GLY A 121 -10.85 10.07 18.74
C GLY A 121 -9.60 10.95 18.86
N ASN A 122 -8.48 10.59 18.25
CA ASN A 122 -7.26 11.41 18.30
C ASN A 122 -7.32 12.59 17.32
N LEU A 123 -7.56 13.80 17.83
CA LEU A 123 -7.65 15.02 17.03
C LEU A 123 -6.36 15.35 16.27
N ARG A 124 -5.18 15.06 16.85
CA ARG A 124 -3.89 15.25 16.15
C ARG A 124 -3.77 14.30 14.96
N ALA A 125 -4.22 13.06 15.10
CA ALA A 125 -4.19 12.11 14.00
C ALA A 125 -5.17 12.52 12.89
N LEU A 126 -6.37 13.00 13.26
CA LEU A 126 -7.36 13.54 12.33
C LEU A 126 -6.81 14.72 11.52
N THR A 127 -6.19 15.71 12.16
CA THR A 127 -5.65 16.87 11.45
C THR A 127 -4.55 16.48 10.47
N VAL A 128 -3.63 15.61 10.88
CA VAL A 128 -2.58 15.10 9.98
C VAL A 128 -3.18 14.30 8.83
N LEU A 129 -4.18 13.46 9.09
CA LEU A 129 -4.84 12.63 8.08
C LEU A 129 -5.53 13.50 7.01
N ILE A 130 -6.23 14.56 7.42
CA ILE A 130 -6.88 15.49 6.50
C ILE A 130 -5.85 16.20 5.62
N VAL A 131 -4.79 16.76 6.23
CA VAL A 131 -3.72 17.44 5.48
C VAL A 131 -3.07 16.47 4.49
N PHE A 132 -2.77 15.24 4.92
CA PHE A 132 -2.24 14.20 4.04
C PHE A 132 -3.19 13.89 2.89
N ALA A 133 -4.49 13.70 3.14
CA ALA A 133 -5.47 13.38 2.12
C ALA A 133 -5.59 14.49 1.06
N VAL A 134 -5.59 15.76 1.48
CA VAL A 134 -5.63 16.91 0.57
C VAL A 134 -4.36 16.97 -0.29
N LEU A 135 -3.17 16.84 0.32
CA LEU A 135 -1.90 16.86 -0.43
C LEU A 135 -1.78 15.66 -1.38
N ALA A 136 -2.20 14.46 -0.96
CA ALA A 136 -2.20 13.27 -1.79
C ALA A 136 -3.14 13.45 -3.00
N HIS A 137 -4.34 14.01 -2.78
CA HIS A 137 -5.26 14.32 -3.87
C HIS A 137 -4.70 15.38 -4.82
N ALA A 138 -4.11 16.45 -4.28
CA ALA A 138 -3.48 17.51 -5.05
C ALA A 138 -2.30 17.01 -5.92
N THR A 139 -1.58 15.98 -5.45
CA THR A 139 -0.46 15.36 -6.18
C THR A 139 -0.93 14.38 -7.25
N LEU A 140 -2.05 13.67 -7.02
CA LEU A 140 -2.59 12.71 -7.98
C LEU A 140 -3.37 13.38 -9.12
N LYS A 141 -4.25 14.33 -8.78
CA LYS A 141 -5.20 14.95 -9.72
C LYS A 141 -5.19 16.47 -9.72
N GLY A 142 -4.49 17.11 -8.79
CA GLY A 142 -4.52 18.57 -8.63
C GLY A 142 -3.28 19.27 -9.19
N VAL A 143 -2.95 20.40 -8.56
CA VAL A 143 -1.90 21.34 -9.00
C VAL A 143 -0.49 20.74 -8.97
N LEU A 144 -0.25 19.72 -8.14
CA LEU A 144 1.05 19.04 -8.05
C LEU A 144 1.20 17.88 -9.06
N ALA A 145 0.15 17.55 -9.83
CA ALA A 145 0.21 16.53 -10.87
C ALA A 145 1.31 16.74 -11.93
N PRO A 146 1.57 17.94 -12.49
CA PRO A 146 2.67 18.14 -13.45
C PRO A 146 4.03 17.86 -12.81
N LEU A 147 4.24 18.25 -11.56
CA LEU A 147 5.48 17.99 -10.83
C LEU A 147 5.70 16.47 -10.64
N ARG A 148 4.64 15.74 -10.26
CA ARG A 148 4.69 14.27 -10.16
C ARG A 148 5.04 13.61 -11.50
N LYS A 149 4.45 14.08 -12.61
CA LYS A 149 4.75 13.56 -13.95
C LYS A 149 6.17 13.85 -14.38
N TRP A 150 6.68 15.05 -14.08
CA TRP A 150 8.07 15.41 -14.35
C TRP A 150 9.07 14.57 -13.55
N LEU A 151 8.81 14.36 -12.26
CA LEU A 151 9.62 13.43 -11.44
C LEU A 151 9.58 11.99 -11.98
N GLY A 152 8.45 11.60 -12.58
CA GLY A 152 8.24 10.27 -13.15
C GLY A 152 8.80 10.08 -14.56
N SER A 153 9.25 11.14 -15.25
CA SER A 153 9.80 11.00 -16.60
C SER A 153 11.23 10.46 -16.63
N VAL A 154 11.91 10.46 -15.48
CA VAL A 154 13.24 9.85 -15.35
C VAL A 154 13.04 8.38 -15.02
N THR A 155 12.99 7.57 -16.06
CA THR A 155 12.81 6.12 -15.97
C THR A 155 14.13 5.40 -16.18
N LEU A 156 14.26 4.25 -15.51
CA LEU A 156 15.30 3.26 -15.79
C LEU A 156 14.61 2.01 -16.35
N PRO A 157 15.00 1.53 -17.54
CA PRO A 157 14.45 0.30 -18.08
C PRO A 157 14.89 -0.86 -17.20
N VAL A 158 13.92 -1.55 -16.60
CA VAL A 158 14.16 -2.84 -15.94
C VAL A 158 13.99 -3.90 -17.02
N ASN A 159 15.09 -4.58 -17.37
CA ASN A 159 15.21 -5.52 -18.51
C ASN A 159 14.33 -6.78 -18.36
N GLY A 160 13.00 -6.63 -18.33
CA GLY A 160 12.04 -7.74 -18.23
C GLY A 160 11.88 -8.35 -16.83
N VAL A 161 12.57 -7.85 -15.80
CA VAL A 161 12.39 -8.28 -14.40
C VAL A 161 11.29 -7.48 -13.70
N SER A 162 10.08 -7.54 -14.24
CA SER A 162 8.90 -6.84 -13.71
C SER A 162 8.24 -7.61 -12.56
N SER A 163 8.39 -8.94 -12.53
CA SER A 163 7.78 -9.79 -11.52
C SER A 163 8.81 -10.73 -10.87
N LEU A 164 8.46 -11.28 -9.70
CA LEU A 164 9.25 -12.35 -9.07
C LEU A 164 9.35 -13.59 -9.97
N ALA A 165 8.39 -13.78 -10.88
CA ALA A 165 8.42 -14.86 -11.84
C ALA A 165 9.53 -14.71 -12.90
N ASP A 166 9.97 -13.47 -13.14
CA ASP A 166 11.00 -13.14 -14.13
C ASP A 166 12.42 -13.21 -13.56
N LEU A 167 12.55 -13.43 -12.23
CA LEU A 167 13.85 -13.61 -11.57
C LEU A 167 14.44 -14.99 -11.89
N PRO A 168 15.78 -15.12 -11.93
CA PRO A 168 16.44 -16.40 -12.18
C PRO A 168 16.02 -17.45 -11.16
N GLY A 169 15.35 -18.51 -11.61
CA GLY A 169 14.71 -19.53 -10.77
C GLY A 169 13.19 -19.62 -10.93
N GLY A 170 12.54 -18.60 -11.50
CA GLY A 170 11.10 -18.54 -11.71
C GLY A 170 10.29 -18.36 -10.41
N ALA A 171 8.97 -18.21 -10.55
CA ALA A 171 8.05 -17.97 -9.43
C ALA A 171 8.00 -19.11 -8.39
N ALA A 172 8.54 -20.28 -8.71
CA ALA A 172 8.60 -21.42 -7.78
C ALA A 172 9.76 -21.30 -6.78
N VAL A 173 10.78 -20.49 -7.08
CA VAL A 173 11.99 -20.31 -6.25
C VAL A 173 11.92 -19.00 -5.44
N TRP A 174 11.21 -17.98 -5.94
CA TRP A 174 11.07 -16.63 -5.35
C TRP A 174 9.60 -16.29 -5.06
#